data_AF-A0A842XFJ1-F1
#
_entry.id   AF-A0A842XFJ1-F1
#
_cell.length_a   1.000
_cell.length_b   1.000
_cell.length_c   1.000
_cell.angle_alpha   90.00
_cell.angle_beta   90.00
_cell.angle_gamma   90.00
#
_symmetry.space_group_name_H-M   'P 1'
#
loop_
_entity.id
_entity.type
_entity.pdbx_description
1 polymer ?
#
loop_
_entity_poly.entity_id
_entity_poly.type
_entity_poly.pdbx_seq_one_letter_code
_entity_poly.pdbx_strand_id
1 'polypeptide(L)'
;MDYKQLLTGIEYYNEHYQHWVRSYKTLRERGDEYWCHLERLDGNQIKGEIIGFLNDWKCRVDRQSAISLKRILNSLPPSYEALKGEVIESINFDESKIVERQRLSNSDVTKTIMECFLKVRPKFGPVAASKLMHMAIPCLFVMWDTGIRSKYRIPTYYATNHARNYLRFLKLMQLQIRHATESYAKAYGVNTQTAIHQIRKKDDYSTLPRIVDKHNFAIRDGKLEICAGCYNKWLRQIS
;
A
#
# COMPACT_ATOMS: atom_id res chain seq x y z
N MET A 1 17.07 1.89 0.32
CA MET A 1 17.22 0.98 1.47
C MET A 1 18.08 -0.15 0.96
N ASP A 2 19.13 -0.51 1.68
CA ASP A 2 19.93 -1.67 1.30
C ASP A 2 19.12 -2.96 1.48
N TYR A 3 19.36 -3.98 0.64
CA TYR A 3 18.59 -5.23 0.72
C TYR A 3 18.73 -5.92 2.09
N LYS A 4 19.88 -5.81 2.77
CA LYS A 4 20.06 -6.40 4.11
C LYS A 4 19.14 -5.73 5.12
N GLN A 5 19.03 -4.39 5.08
CA GLN A 5 18.08 -3.65 5.92
C GLN A 5 16.63 -4.06 5.65
N LEU A 6 16.30 -4.32 4.39
CA LEU A 6 14.96 -4.82 4.03
C LEU A 6 14.71 -6.19 4.69
N LEU A 7 15.65 -7.13 4.56
CA LEU A 7 15.53 -8.47 5.14
C LEU A 7 15.46 -8.44 6.67
N THR A 8 16.27 -7.62 7.33
CA THR A 8 16.18 -7.40 8.80
C THR A 8 14.80 -6.88 9.20
N GLY A 9 14.19 -6.01 8.39
CA GLY A 9 12.84 -5.51 8.65
C GLY A 9 11.76 -6.60 8.53
N ILE A 10 11.93 -7.54 7.58
CA ILE A 10 11.04 -8.70 7.43
C ILE A 10 11.15 -9.62 8.64
N GLU A 11 12.38 -9.94 9.06
CA GLU A 11 12.66 -10.77 10.24
C GLU A 11 12.03 -10.16 11.49
N TYR A 12 12.29 -8.88 11.75
CA TYR A 12 11.69 -8.16 12.86
C TYR A 12 10.17 -8.25 12.86
N TYR A 13 9.54 -8.05 11.70
CA TYR A 13 8.08 -8.11 11.60
C TYR A 13 7.56 -9.52 11.88
N ASN A 14 8.18 -10.54 11.30
CA ASN A 14 7.76 -11.93 11.44
C ASN A 14 7.99 -12.44 12.87
N GLU A 15 8.89 -11.85 13.66
CA GLU A 15 9.05 -12.16 15.09
C GLU A 15 8.00 -11.47 15.96
N HIS A 16 7.73 -10.17 15.73
CA HIS A 16 6.96 -9.34 16.65
C HIS A 16 5.47 -9.21 16.27
N TYR A 17 5.10 -9.51 15.02
CA TYR A 17 3.76 -9.29 14.46
C TYR A 17 3.15 -10.53 13.79
N GLN A 18 3.49 -11.73 14.28
CA GLN A 18 2.99 -13.02 13.74
C GLN A 18 1.47 -13.09 13.61
N HIS A 19 0.73 -12.55 14.58
CA HIS A 19 -0.73 -12.54 14.56
C HIS A 19 -1.28 -11.77 13.34
N TRP A 20 -0.63 -10.68 12.92
CA TRP A 20 -0.99 -9.96 11.71
C TRP A 20 -0.53 -10.65 10.43
N VAL A 21 0.55 -11.43 10.46
CA VAL A 21 0.94 -12.28 9.32
C VAL A 21 -0.17 -13.29 9.02
N ARG A 22 -0.64 -14.02 10.04
CA ARG A 22 -1.71 -15.01 9.89
C ARG A 22 -3.01 -14.37 9.41
N SER A 23 -3.42 -13.27 10.04
CA SER A 23 -4.61 -12.51 9.64
C SER A 23 -4.55 -12.07 8.17
N TYR A 24 -3.42 -11.51 7.72
CA TYR A 24 -3.23 -11.11 6.33
C TYR A 24 -3.39 -12.28 5.35
N LYS A 25 -2.73 -13.42 5.63
CA LYS A 25 -2.80 -14.60 4.76
C LYS A 25 -4.23 -15.12 4.62
N THR A 26 -4.93 -15.33 5.73
CA THR A 26 -6.32 -15.80 5.73
C THR A 26 -7.26 -14.89 4.93
N LEU A 27 -7.07 -13.57 4.99
CA LEU A 27 -7.87 -12.64 4.21
C LEU A 27 -7.53 -12.68 2.72
N ARG A 28 -6.26 -12.91 2.40
CA ARG A 28 -5.76 -12.99 1.02
C ARG A 28 -6.10 -14.31 0.33
N GLU A 29 -6.49 -15.36 1.06
CA GLU A 29 -7.01 -16.62 0.48
C GLU A 29 -8.22 -16.41 -0.43
N ARG A 30 -8.97 -15.31 -0.25
CA ARG A 30 -10.10 -14.94 -1.13
C ARG A 30 -9.68 -14.56 -2.57
N GLY A 31 -8.40 -14.24 -2.78
CA GLY A 31 -7.84 -13.96 -4.10
C GLY A 31 -8.06 -12.53 -4.63
N ASP A 32 -7.32 -12.17 -5.67
CA ASP A 32 -7.34 -10.83 -6.27
C ASP A 32 -8.70 -10.45 -6.86
N GLU A 33 -9.39 -11.41 -7.48
CA GLU A 33 -10.71 -11.18 -8.07
C GLU A 33 -11.72 -10.73 -7.01
N TYR A 34 -11.71 -11.33 -5.81
CA TYR A 34 -12.58 -10.90 -4.72
C TYR A 34 -12.28 -9.46 -4.28
N TRP A 35 -11.00 -9.13 -4.06
CA TRP A 35 -10.61 -7.83 -3.51
C TRP A 35 -10.66 -6.69 -4.53
N CYS A 36 -10.46 -6.99 -5.82
CA CYS A 36 -10.63 -6.03 -6.89
C CYS A 36 -12.10 -5.70 -7.13
N HIS A 37 -13.01 -6.63 -6.82
CA HIS A 37 -14.44 -6.52 -7.12
C HIS A 37 -15.35 -6.43 -5.89
N LEU A 38 -14.96 -5.63 -4.89
CA LEU A 38 -15.76 -5.43 -3.67
C LEU A 38 -17.12 -4.76 -3.94
N GLU A 39 -17.30 -4.12 -5.09
CA GLU A 39 -18.61 -3.64 -5.56
C GLU A 39 -19.62 -4.77 -5.79
N ARG A 40 -19.22 -6.04 -5.80
CA ARG A 40 -20.14 -7.19 -5.90
C ARG A 40 -20.78 -7.54 -4.56
N LEU A 41 -20.20 -7.09 -3.44
CA LEU A 41 -20.69 -7.40 -2.10
C LEU A 41 -21.93 -6.58 -1.73
N ASP A 42 -22.88 -7.18 -1.03
CA ASP A 42 -24.00 -6.43 -0.46
C ASP A 42 -23.60 -5.62 0.80
N GLY A 43 -24.54 -4.82 1.32
CA GLY A 43 -24.28 -3.98 2.49
C GLY A 43 -23.95 -4.76 3.78
N ASN A 44 -24.52 -5.95 3.96
CA ASN A 44 -24.26 -6.81 5.12
C ASN A 44 -22.87 -7.44 5.03
N GLN A 45 -22.49 -7.92 3.85
CA GLN A 45 -21.14 -8.41 3.56
C GLN A 45 -20.10 -7.31 3.76
N ILE A 46 -20.33 -6.08 3.27
CA ILE A 46 -19.42 -4.96 3.52
C ILE A 46 -19.29 -4.67 5.02
N LYS A 47 -20.40 -4.67 5.76
CA LYS A 47 -20.42 -4.40 7.21
C LYS A 47 -19.71 -5.49 8.01
N GLY A 48 -19.89 -6.75 7.63
CA GLY A 48 -19.34 -7.92 8.31
C GLY A 48 -17.91 -8.19 7.93
N GLU A 49 -17.64 -8.31 6.64
CA GLU A 49 -16.37 -8.78 6.09
C GLU A 49 -15.36 -7.64 5.95
N ILE A 50 -15.74 -6.55 5.28
CA ILE A 50 -14.79 -5.47 4.95
C ILE A 50 -14.53 -4.56 6.15
N ILE A 51 -15.58 -4.07 6.79
CA ILE A 51 -15.44 -3.24 8.00
C ILE A 51 -14.93 -4.09 9.18
N GLY A 52 -15.35 -5.36 9.28
CA GLY A 52 -14.81 -6.29 10.27
C GLY A 52 -13.30 -6.44 10.14
N PHE A 53 -12.82 -6.79 8.94
CA PHE A 53 -11.40 -6.84 8.61
C PHE A 53 -10.64 -5.57 9.01
N LEU A 54 -11.11 -4.40 8.57
CA LEU A 54 -10.44 -3.13 8.86
C LEU A 54 -10.33 -2.89 10.37
N ASN A 55 -11.33 -3.31 11.14
CA ASN A 55 -11.35 -3.16 12.59
C ASN A 55 -10.48 -4.18 13.33
N ASP A 56 -10.35 -5.40 12.82
CA ASP A 56 -9.36 -6.37 13.31
C ASP A 56 -7.94 -5.81 13.16
N TRP A 57 -7.73 -5.04 12.08
CA TRP A 57 -6.51 -4.28 11.80
C TRP A 57 -6.49 -2.89 12.44
N LYS A 58 -7.31 -2.67 13.46
CA LYS A 58 -7.36 -1.48 14.34
C LYS A 58 -7.63 -0.15 13.61
N CYS A 59 -8.30 -0.16 12.45
CA CYS A 59 -8.67 1.07 11.74
C CYS A 59 -9.82 1.85 12.39
N ARG A 60 -10.61 1.21 13.28
CA ARG A 60 -11.73 1.83 14.03
C ARG A 60 -12.75 2.53 13.09
N VAL A 61 -13.12 1.84 12.01
CA VAL A 61 -14.14 2.23 11.04
C VAL A 61 -15.52 1.95 11.63
N ASP A 62 -16.39 2.95 11.56
CA ASP A 62 -17.77 2.82 12.01
C ASP A 62 -18.55 1.86 11.10
N ARG A 63 -19.26 0.88 11.66
CA ARG A 63 -20.10 -0.07 10.91
C ARG A 63 -21.24 0.61 10.15
N GLN A 64 -21.71 1.79 10.58
CA GLN A 64 -22.66 2.61 9.83
C GLN A 64 -22.07 3.10 8.49
N SER A 65 -20.75 3.09 8.34
CA SER A 65 -20.09 3.46 7.10
C SER A 65 -20.35 2.51 5.94
N ALA A 66 -20.94 1.32 6.18
CA ALA A 66 -21.17 0.30 5.16
C ALA A 66 -21.94 0.82 3.94
N ILE A 67 -22.99 1.62 4.16
CA ILE A 67 -23.81 2.17 3.07
C ILE A 67 -22.99 3.14 2.21
N SER A 68 -22.30 4.09 2.85
CA SER A 68 -21.47 5.05 2.12
C SER A 68 -20.25 4.39 1.46
N LEU A 69 -19.68 3.36 2.09
CA LEU A 69 -18.57 2.58 1.55
C LEU A 69 -19.03 1.80 0.32
N LYS A 70 -20.20 1.15 0.36
CA LYS A 70 -20.79 0.46 -0.80
C LYS A 70 -20.91 1.39 -2.01
N ARG A 71 -21.43 2.60 -1.81
CA ARG A 71 -21.55 3.60 -2.88
C ARG A 71 -20.20 3.97 -3.49
N ILE A 72 -19.17 4.14 -2.66
CA ILE A 72 -17.80 4.41 -3.14
C ILE A 72 -17.24 3.20 -3.88
N LEU A 73 -17.39 1.99 -3.35
CA LEU A 73 -16.90 0.78 -4.00
C LEU A 73 -17.50 0.62 -5.40
N ASN A 74 -18.78 0.91 -5.59
CA ASN A 74 -19.44 0.87 -6.90
C ASN A 74 -18.82 1.81 -7.95
N SER A 75 -18.09 2.87 -7.55
CA SER A 75 -17.46 3.81 -8.50
C SER A 75 -15.98 3.53 -8.75
N LEU A 76 -15.36 2.57 -8.06
CA LEU A 76 -13.94 2.27 -8.19
C LEU A 76 -13.54 1.35 -9.36
N PRO A 77 -14.38 0.46 -9.94
CA PRO A 77 -13.92 -0.52 -10.92
C PRO A 77 -13.14 0.09 -12.10
N PRO A 78 -13.56 1.21 -12.73
CA PRO A 78 -12.78 1.81 -13.82
C PRO A 78 -11.38 2.26 -13.40
N SER A 79 -11.25 2.79 -12.18
CA SER A 79 -9.95 3.22 -11.64
C SER A 79 -9.05 2.04 -11.26
N TYR A 80 -9.64 0.96 -10.73
CA TYR A 80 -8.90 -0.27 -10.44
C TYR A 80 -8.42 -0.98 -11.70
N GLU A 81 -9.29 -1.11 -12.71
CA GLU A 81 -8.91 -1.71 -13.98
C GLU A 81 -7.78 -0.91 -14.67
N ALA A 82 -7.82 0.43 -14.58
CA ALA A 82 -6.76 1.27 -15.11
C ALA A 82 -5.39 1.06 -14.45
N LEU A 83 -5.34 0.59 -13.20
CA LEU A 83 -4.10 0.29 -12.48
C LEU A 83 -3.81 -1.21 -12.40
N LYS A 84 -4.63 -2.05 -13.02
CA LYS A 84 -4.44 -3.49 -13.01
C LYS A 84 -3.17 -3.86 -13.79
N GLY A 85 -2.36 -4.74 -13.20
CA GLY A 85 -1.06 -5.13 -13.76
C GLY A 85 0.08 -4.15 -13.47
N GLU A 86 -0.20 -2.96 -12.93
CA GLU A 86 0.86 -2.08 -12.44
C GLU A 86 1.53 -2.66 -11.20
N VAL A 87 2.86 -2.49 -11.13
CA VAL A 87 3.67 -2.94 -9.99
C VAL A 87 4.54 -1.80 -9.48
N ILE A 88 4.67 -1.69 -8.16
CA ILE A 88 5.29 -0.51 -7.52
C ILE A 88 6.73 -0.26 -7.97
N GLU A 89 7.49 -1.32 -8.28
CA GLU A 89 8.89 -1.25 -8.67
C GLU A 89 9.07 -0.63 -10.06
N SER A 90 8.09 -0.74 -10.97
CA SER A 90 8.24 -0.30 -12.36
C SER A 90 7.20 0.72 -12.82
N ILE A 91 6.12 0.94 -12.07
CA ILE A 91 5.06 1.89 -12.46
C ILE A 91 5.65 3.27 -12.81
N ASN A 92 5.23 3.79 -13.95
CA ASN A 92 5.46 5.19 -14.31
C ASN A 92 4.27 6.02 -13.81
N PHE A 93 4.48 6.81 -12.76
CA PHE A 93 3.43 7.61 -12.15
C PHE A 93 2.89 8.75 -13.03
N ASP A 94 3.60 9.12 -14.09
CA ASP A 94 3.22 10.20 -15.01
C ASP A 94 2.63 9.66 -16.33
N GLU A 95 2.65 8.34 -16.52
CA GLU A 95 2.00 7.68 -17.65
C GLU A 95 0.50 7.95 -17.65
N SER A 96 -0.02 8.38 -18.81
CA SER A 96 -1.43 8.70 -19.02
C SER A 96 -2.22 7.51 -19.53
N LYS A 97 -3.44 7.34 -19.02
CA LYS A 97 -4.41 6.33 -19.43
C LYS A 97 -5.78 6.96 -19.64
N ILE A 98 -6.64 6.28 -20.41
CA ILE A 98 -8.03 6.67 -20.54
C ILE A 98 -8.85 5.95 -19.47
N VAL A 99 -9.48 6.71 -18.59
CA VAL A 99 -10.38 6.22 -17.53
C VAL A 99 -11.68 6.99 -17.65
N GLU A 100 -12.79 6.29 -17.90
CA GLU A 100 -14.12 6.91 -18.06
C GLU A 100 -14.14 8.12 -19.03
N ARG A 101 -13.47 7.97 -20.20
CA ARG A 101 -13.32 9.00 -21.24
C ARG A 101 -12.45 10.21 -20.84
N GLN A 102 -11.80 10.18 -19.68
CA GLN A 102 -10.84 11.19 -19.26
C GLN A 102 -9.42 10.67 -19.39
N ARG A 103 -8.49 11.53 -19.79
CA ARG A 103 -7.05 11.22 -19.79
C ARG A 103 -6.49 11.53 -18.41
N LEU A 104 -6.15 10.51 -17.64
CA LEU A 104 -5.62 10.61 -16.28
C LEU A 104 -4.24 9.96 -16.18
N SER A 105 -3.31 10.56 -15.44
CA SER A 105 -2.05 9.88 -15.13
C SER A 105 -2.26 8.79 -14.08
N ASN A 106 -1.33 7.82 -13.98
CA ASN A 106 -1.31 6.84 -12.88
C ASN A 106 -1.32 7.52 -11.49
N SER A 107 -0.68 8.69 -11.37
CA SER A 107 -0.76 9.55 -10.18
C SER A 107 -2.17 10.07 -9.91
N ASP A 108 -2.89 10.50 -10.95
CA ASP A 108 -4.26 11.01 -10.81
C ASP A 108 -5.22 9.90 -10.42
N VAL A 109 -5.16 8.74 -11.08
CA VAL A 109 -5.99 7.58 -10.71
C VAL A 109 -5.74 7.16 -9.27
N THR A 110 -4.48 7.09 -8.84
CA THR A 110 -4.11 6.77 -7.45
C THR A 110 -4.70 7.75 -6.44
N LYS A 111 -4.61 9.06 -6.70
CA LYS A 111 -5.20 10.10 -5.84
C LYS A 111 -6.72 9.98 -5.82
N THR A 112 -7.36 9.81 -6.97
CA THR A 112 -8.82 9.68 -7.10
C THR A 112 -9.35 8.53 -6.24
N ILE A 113 -8.72 7.35 -6.27
CA ILE A 113 -9.13 6.21 -5.43
C ILE A 113 -9.07 6.58 -3.95
N MET A 114 -7.95 7.16 -3.50
CA MET A 114 -7.77 7.57 -2.10
C MET A 114 -8.81 8.63 -1.70
N GLU A 115 -9.05 9.64 -2.53
CA GLU A 115 -10.06 10.68 -2.30
C GLU A 115 -11.47 10.12 -2.22
N CYS A 116 -11.81 9.14 -3.07
CA CYS A 116 -13.07 8.43 -3.03
C CYS A 116 -13.27 7.74 -1.67
N PHE A 117 -12.27 7.03 -1.16
CA PHE A 117 -12.37 6.42 0.18
C PHE A 117 -12.51 7.45 1.31
N LEU A 118 -11.84 8.60 1.22
CA LEU A 118 -11.94 9.66 2.23
C LEU A 118 -13.31 10.38 2.25
N LYS A 119 -14.15 10.19 1.22
CA LYS A 119 -15.54 10.65 1.19
C LYS A 119 -16.49 9.74 1.98
N VAL A 120 -16.07 8.55 2.40
CA VAL A 120 -16.91 7.65 3.19
C VAL A 120 -17.24 8.28 4.56
N ARG A 121 -18.51 8.16 4.98
CA ARG A 121 -19.07 8.70 6.22
C ARG A 121 -19.69 7.58 7.06
N PRO A 122 -19.78 7.70 8.40
CA PRO A 122 -19.34 8.86 9.21
C PRO A 122 -17.83 8.92 9.42
N LYS A 123 -17.11 7.79 9.36
CA LYS A 123 -15.68 7.75 9.69
C LYS A 123 -14.91 6.72 8.84
N PHE A 124 -14.10 7.23 7.92
CA PHE A 124 -13.17 6.42 7.13
C PHE A 124 -11.87 7.18 6.90
N GLY A 125 -10.78 6.69 7.51
CA GLY A 125 -9.50 7.37 7.51
C GLY A 125 -8.53 6.90 6.41
N PRO A 126 -7.44 7.64 6.16
CA PRO A 126 -6.43 7.30 5.16
C PRO A 126 -5.70 5.97 5.41
N VAL A 127 -5.67 5.51 6.67
CA VAL A 127 -5.11 4.19 7.04
C VAL A 127 -6.03 3.05 6.59
N ALA A 128 -7.35 3.23 6.70
CA ALA A 128 -8.31 2.23 6.21
C ALA A 128 -8.30 2.18 4.68
N ALA A 129 -8.23 3.36 4.04
CA ALA A 129 -8.14 3.48 2.59
C ALA A 129 -6.91 2.78 2.01
N SER A 130 -5.71 3.05 2.53
CA SER A 130 -4.48 2.39 2.03
C SER A 130 -4.53 0.87 2.15
N LYS A 131 -5.19 0.34 3.21
CA LYS A 131 -5.35 -1.11 3.39
C LYS A 131 -6.29 -1.69 2.35
N LEU A 132 -7.45 -1.08 2.09
CA LEU A 132 -8.33 -1.56 1.02
C LEU A 132 -7.68 -1.47 -0.36
N MET A 133 -6.96 -0.38 -0.64
CA MET A 133 -6.20 -0.23 -1.88
C MET A 133 -5.16 -1.36 -2.03
N HIS A 134 -4.39 -1.65 -0.97
CA HIS A 134 -3.43 -2.76 -0.98
C HIS A 134 -4.10 -4.12 -1.19
N MET A 135 -5.23 -4.37 -0.53
CA MET A 135 -5.91 -5.65 -0.72
C MET A 135 -6.41 -5.83 -2.16
N ALA A 136 -6.87 -4.75 -2.81
CA ALA A 136 -7.34 -4.75 -4.19
C ALA A 136 -6.20 -4.91 -5.21
N ILE A 137 -5.09 -4.18 -5.05
CA ILE A 137 -3.92 -4.23 -5.96
C ILE A 137 -2.64 -4.38 -5.14
N PRO A 138 -2.32 -5.60 -4.64
CA PRO A 138 -1.26 -5.83 -3.68
C PRO A 138 0.15 -5.69 -4.25
N CYS A 139 0.30 -5.64 -5.58
CA CYS A 139 1.57 -5.41 -6.26
C CYS A 139 1.91 -3.92 -6.40
N LEU A 140 0.94 -3.02 -6.21
CA LEU A 140 1.12 -1.58 -6.38
C LEU A 140 1.07 -0.83 -5.05
N PHE A 141 0.02 -1.01 -4.27
CA PHE A 141 -0.25 -0.13 -3.12
C PHE A 141 0.45 -0.63 -1.87
N VAL A 142 1.24 0.24 -1.23
CA VAL A 142 1.90 -0.06 0.06
C VAL A 142 1.01 0.43 1.19
N MET A 143 0.69 -0.46 2.14
CA MET A 143 -0.04 -0.07 3.34
C MET A 143 0.77 0.91 4.19
N TRP A 144 0.08 1.73 4.98
CA TRP A 144 0.71 2.52 6.03
C TRP A 144 -0.17 2.55 7.28
N ASP A 145 0.44 2.92 8.41
CA ASP A 145 -0.27 3.27 9.63
C ASP A 145 0.14 4.67 10.10
N THR A 146 -0.51 5.18 11.15
CA THR A 146 -0.21 6.52 11.69
C THR A 146 1.23 6.65 12.19
N GLY A 147 1.79 5.59 12.80
CA GLY A 147 3.16 5.58 13.29
C GLY A 147 4.18 5.57 12.15
N ILE A 148 3.97 4.74 11.12
CA ILE A 148 4.78 4.71 9.90
C ILE A 148 4.81 6.10 9.28
N ARG A 149 3.63 6.70 9.06
CA ARG A 149 3.51 8.06 8.51
C ARG A 149 4.31 9.09 9.31
N SER A 150 4.22 9.01 10.64
CA SER A 150 4.93 9.90 11.54
C SER A 150 6.44 9.81 11.36
N LYS A 151 7.01 8.60 11.24
CA LYS A 151 8.46 8.43 11.00
C LYS A 151 8.93 9.03 9.69
N TYR A 152 8.11 8.94 8.64
CA TYR A 152 8.40 9.54 7.34
C TYR A 152 8.16 11.07 7.28
N ARG A 153 7.78 11.69 8.40
CA ARG A 153 7.40 13.12 8.50
C ARG A 153 6.24 13.48 7.56
N ILE A 154 5.35 12.52 7.31
CA ILE A 154 4.16 12.75 6.50
C ILE A 154 3.06 13.28 7.44
N PRO A 155 2.46 14.45 7.15
CA PRO A 155 1.44 15.05 7.99
C PRO A 155 0.29 14.09 8.32
N THR A 156 -0.13 14.07 9.59
CA THR A 156 -1.20 13.19 10.12
C THR A 156 -2.50 13.91 10.42
N TYR A 157 -2.50 15.25 10.48
CA TYR A 157 -3.68 16.05 10.82
C TYR A 157 -4.77 16.01 9.73
N TYR A 158 -6.02 16.20 10.14
CA TYR A 158 -7.22 16.01 9.30
C TYR A 158 -7.29 16.93 8.07
N ALA A 159 -6.82 18.17 8.20
CA ALA A 159 -6.86 19.16 7.12
C ALA A 159 -5.78 18.98 6.03
N THR A 160 -4.91 17.97 6.14
CA THR A 160 -3.87 17.75 5.13
C THR A 160 -4.44 17.05 3.88
N ASN A 161 -3.81 17.27 2.73
CA ASN A 161 -4.16 16.52 1.52
C ASN A 161 -3.62 15.08 1.61
N HIS A 162 -4.40 14.20 2.22
CA HIS A 162 -4.03 12.79 2.44
C HIS A 162 -3.77 12.03 1.14
N ALA A 163 -4.48 12.32 0.05
CA ALA A 163 -4.27 11.67 -1.24
C ALA A 163 -2.91 12.03 -1.86
N ARG A 164 -2.57 13.32 -1.87
CA ARG A 164 -1.24 13.79 -2.31
C ARG A 164 -0.13 13.22 -1.43
N ASN A 165 -0.33 13.18 -0.12
CA ASN A 165 0.63 12.63 0.82
C ASN A 165 0.84 11.12 0.64
N TYR A 166 -0.22 10.38 0.35
CA TYR A 166 -0.13 8.95 0.05
C TYR A 166 0.59 8.68 -1.27
N LEU A 167 0.30 9.45 -2.32
CA LEU A 167 1.05 9.35 -3.57
C LEU A 167 2.54 9.63 -3.36
N ARG A 168 2.88 10.66 -2.58
CA ARG A 168 4.27 10.94 -2.21
C ARG A 168 4.91 9.79 -1.46
N PHE A 169 4.18 9.14 -0.55
CA PHE A 169 4.64 7.94 0.14
C PHE A 169 4.92 6.80 -0.83
N LEU A 170 4.02 6.50 -1.77
CA LEU A 170 4.23 5.45 -2.77
C LEU A 170 5.47 5.71 -3.65
N LYS A 171 5.70 6.97 -4.07
CA LYS A 171 6.92 7.35 -4.80
C LYS A 171 8.19 7.09 -3.98
N LEU A 172 8.17 7.37 -2.66
CA LEU A 172 9.29 7.01 -1.77
C LEU A 172 9.46 5.50 -1.65
N MET A 173 8.37 4.74 -1.50
CA MET A 173 8.42 3.28 -1.43
C MET A 173 9.00 2.67 -2.71
N GLN A 174 8.62 3.18 -3.89
CA GLN A 174 9.23 2.78 -5.16
C GLN A 174 10.74 3.02 -5.16
N LEU A 175 11.22 4.18 -4.70
CA LEU A 175 12.66 4.46 -4.59
C LEU A 175 13.38 3.50 -3.63
N GLN A 176 12.75 3.17 -2.49
CA GLN A 176 13.32 2.25 -1.52
C GLN A 176 13.38 0.81 -2.05
N ILE A 177 12.33 0.36 -2.74
CA ILE A 177 12.24 -0.95 -3.38
C ILE A 177 13.31 -1.08 -4.46
N ARG A 178 13.42 -0.10 -5.36
CA ARG A 178 14.45 -0.11 -6.43
C ARG A 178 15.85 -0.21 -5.85
N HIS A 179 16.17 0.62 -4.85
CA HIS A 179 17.47 0.56 -4.18
C HIS A 179 17.72 -0.81 -3.52
N ALA A 180 16.72 -1.42 -2.88
CA ALA A 180 16.88 -2.75 -2.29
C ALA A 180 17.12 -3.83 -3.37
N THR A 181 16.38 -3.78 -4.48
CA THR A 181 16.57 -4.72 -5.59
C THR A 181 17.91 -4.53 -6.29
N GLU A 182 18.35 -3.29 -6.49
CA GLU A 182 19.64 -2.94 -7.12
C GLU A 182 20.83 -3.36 -6.24
N SER A 183 20.75 -3.11 -4.93
CA SER A 183 21.79 -3.53 -3.99
C SER A 183 21.90 -5.05 -3.90
N TYR A 184 20.79 -5.78 -3.92
CA TYR A 184 20.80 -7.25 -4.02
C TYR A 184 21.42 -7.72 -5.34
N ALA A 185 20.94 -7.19 -6.48
CA ALA A 185 21.43 -7.53 -7.81
C ALA A 185 22.94 -7.36 -7.91
N LYS A 186 23.46 -6.23 -7.42
CA LYS A 186 24.89 -5.94 -7.37
C LYS A 186 25.66 -6.89 -6.46
N ALA A 187 25.15 -7.18 -5.26
CA ALA A 187 25.83 -8.04 -4.29
C ALA A 187 25.98 -9.48 -4.76
N TYR A 188 25.04 -9.99 -5.56
CA TYR A 188 25.02 -11.37 -6.03
C TYR A 188 25.31 -11.54 -7.53
N GLY A 189 25.59 -10.46 -8.26
CA GLY A 189 25.87 -10.51 -9.70
C GLY A 189 24.69 -11.03 -10.53
N VAL A 190 23.46 -10.70 -10.14
CA VAL A 190 22.23 -11.15 -10.82
C VAL A 190 21.46 -9.99 -11.42
N ASN A 191 20.56 -10.25 -12.37
CA ASN A 191 19.66 -9.23 -12.91
C ASN A 191 18.55 -8.85 -11.90
N THR A 192 17.84 -7.76 -12.19
CA THR A 192 16.78 -7.21 -11.33
C THR A 192 15.62 -8.19 -11.11
N GLN A 193 15.20 -8.93 -12.13
CA GLN A 193 14.10 -9.90 -12.02
C GLN A 193 14.48 -11.05 -11.08
N THR A 194 15.70 -11.56 -11.18
CA THR A 194 16.24 -12.58 -10.28
C THR A 194 16.37 -12.02 -8.86
N ALA A 195 16.85 -10.79 -8.69
CA ALA A 195 16.91 -10.14 -7.38
C ALA A 195 15.53 -10.02 -6.73
N ILE A 196 14.51 -9.56 -7.48
CA ILE A 196 13.11 -9.50 -7.01
C ILE A 196 12.62 -10.89 -6.61
N HIS A 197 12.83 -11.91 -7.45
CA HIS A 197 12.42 -13.27 -7.16
C HIS A 197 13.06 -13.79 -5.85
N GLN A 198 14.37 -13.57 -5.67
CA GLN A 198 15.08 -14.01 -4.46
C GLN A 198 14.63 -13.25 -3.21
N ILE A 199 14.40 -11.93 -3.29
CA ILE A 199 13.87 -11.14 -2.18
C ILE A 199 12.47 -11.66 -1.79
N ARG A 200 11.59 -11.87 -2.77
CA ARG A 200 10.24 -12.40 -2.52
C ARG A 200 10.28 -13.78 -1.87
N LYS A 201 11.19 -14.65 -2.31
CA LYS A 201 11.39 -15.97 -1.72
C LYS A 201 11.73 -15.92 -0.21
N LYS A 202 12.37 -14.84 0.28
CA LYS A 202 12.67 -14.67 1.71
C LYS A 202 11.44 -14.38 2.58
N ASP A 203 10.30 -14.04 1.98
CA ASP A 203 9.05 -13.77 2.69
C ASP A 203 7.86 -14.53 2.09
N ASP A 204 8.06 -15.81 1.80
CA ASP A 204 7.02 -16.72 1.30
C ASP A 204 6.31 -16.17 0.05
N TYR A 205 7.11 -15.61 -0.87
CA TYR A 205 6.66 -15.03 -2.13
C TYR A 205 5.69 -13.85 -2.05
N SER A 206 5.62 -13.19 -0.88
CA SER A 206 4.87 -11.94 -0.68
C SER A 206 5.22 -10.89 -1.76
N THR A 207 4.27 -9.99 -2.04
CA THR A 207 4.50 -8.88 -2.98
C THR A 207 5.49 -7.87 -2.38
N LEU A 208 6.23 -7.13 -3.22
CA LEU A 208 7.17 -6.12 -2.74
C LEU A 208 6.50 -5.04 -1.87
N PRO A 209 5.27 -4.55 -2.17
CA PRO A 209 4.57 -3.67 -1.25
C PRO A 209 4.34 -4.26 0.14
N ARG A 210 4.00 -5.55 0.23
CA ARG A 210 3.83 -6.22 1.53
C ARG A 210 5.15 -6.35 2.28
N ILE A 211 6.22 -6.71 1.57
CA ILE A 211 7.57 -6.81 2.14
C ILE A 211 8.04 -5.46 2.71
N VAL A 212 7.84 -4.38 1.97
CA VAL A 212 8.21 -3.03 2.44
C VAL A 212 7.30 -2.54 3.56
N ASP A 213 6.01 -2.87 3.52
CA ASP A 213 5.10 -2.61 4.64
C ASP A 213 5.63 -3.27 5.93
N LYS A 214 6.05 -4.55 5.89
CA LYS A 214 6.68 -5.22 7.04
C LYS A 214 7.93 -4.49 7.53
N HIS A 215 8.84 -4.12 6.62
CA HIS A 215 10.02 -3.33 6.96
C HIS A 215 9.66 -1.99 7.63
N ASN A 216 8.60 -1.32 7.18
CA ASN A 216 8.17 -0.05 7.76
C ASN A 216 7.76 -0.15 9.23
N PHE A 217 7.33 -1.32 9.74
CA PHE A 217 7.10 -1.50 11.17
C PHE A 217 8.40 -1.43 11.98
N ALA A 218 9.49 -1.99 11.46
CA ALA A 218 10.79 -1.87 12.12
C ALA A 218 11.24 -0.40 12.22
N ILE A 219 10.98 0.41 11.19
CA ILE A 219 11.20 1.86 11.23
C ILE A 219 10.28 2.53 12.27
N ARG A 220 8.99 2.20 12.24
CA ARG A 220 7.99 2.71 13.19
C ARG A 220 8.43 2.53 14.63
N ASP A 221 8.95 1.34 14.93
CA ASP A 221 9.34 0.95 16.28
C ASP A 221 10.78 1.37 16.64
N GLY A 222 11.45 2.12 15.75
CA GLY A 222 12.78 2.67 15.96
C GLY A 222 13.91 1.64 15.91
N LYS A 223 13.66 0.47 15.31
CA LYS A 223 14.65 -0.60 15.14
C LYS A 223 15.50 -0.43 13.89
N LEU A 224 14.93 0.20 12.87
CA LEU A 224 15.62 0.56 11.64
C LEU A 224 15.46 2.04 11.34
N GLU A 225 16.42 2.58 10.62
CA GLU A 225 16.37 3.96 10.14
C GLU A 225 15.84 4.02 8.72
N ILE A 226 15.25 5.18 8.37
CA ILE A 226 14.89 5.48 7.00
C ILE A 226 16.18 5.60 6.18
N CYS A 227 16.22 4.94 5.01
CA CYS A 227 17.35 5.11 4.10
C CYS A 227 17.52 6.57 3.67
N ALA A 228 18.55 7.23 4.20
CA ALA A 228 18.83 8.66 3.97
C ALA A 228 18.99 8.99 2.48
N GLY A 229 19.66 8.14 1.70
CA GLY A 229 19.82 8.34 0.25
C GLY A 229 18.49 8.38 -0.50
N CYS A 230 17.59 7.43 -0.23
CA CYS A 230 16.25 7.41 -0.83
C CYS A 230 15.41 8.60 -0.36
N TYR A 231 15.48 8.94 0.93
CA TYR A 231 14.71 10.04 1.50
C TYR A 231 15.16 11.39 0.94
N ASN A 232 16.46 11.65 0.84
CA ASN A 232 16.99 12.88 0.25
C ASN A 232 16.65 13.00 -1.23
N LYS A 233 16.72 11.90 -1.99
CA LYS A 233 16.28 11.88 -3.39
C LYS A 233 14.79 12.21 -3.51
N TRP A 234 13.97 11.66 -2.62
CA TRP A 234 12.54 11.95 -2.56
C TRP A 234 12.25 13.42 -2.20
N LEU A 235 12.97 14.00 -1.24
CA LEU A 235 12.82 15.42 -0.87
C LEU A 235 13.09 16.37 -2.05
N ARG A 236 14.03 16.02 -2.93
CA ARG A 236 14.33 16.82 -4.14
C ARG A 236 13.27 16.70 -5.24
N GLN A 237 12.42 15.67 -5.20
CA GLN A 237 11.34 15.47 -6.19
C GLN A 237 10.04 16.19 -5.81
N ILE A 238 9.96 16.70 -4.58
CA ILE A 238 8.75 17.32 -4.02
C ILE A 238 8.93 18.82 -3.75
N SER A 239 10.18 19.31 -3.79
CA SER A 239 10.57 20.72 -3.76
C SER A 239 10.40 21.32 -5.14
#